data_AF-A0AAW0RW44-F1
#
_entry.id   AF-A0AAW0RW44-F1
#
_cell.length_a   1.000
_cell.length_b   1.000
_cell.length_c   1.000
_cell.angle_alpha   90.00
_cell.angle_beta   90.00
_cell.angle_gamma   90.00
#
_symmetry.space_group_name_H-M   'P 1'
#
loop_
_entity.id
_entity.type
_entity.pdbx_description
1 polymer ?
#
loop_
_entity_poly.entity_id
_entity_poly.type
_entity_poly.pdbx_seq_one_letter_code
_entity_poly.pdbx_strand_id
1 'polypeptide(L)'
;MSLPLPSRRNRTNQRIGAPYTTPHGVRSETSSNWAGAVKHGKGITKVVGTITVPTPRGGSADQSGAAWVGIDGDSCQAALLQTGIDFYGDGSFDAWWEWIPDDVVFFGNFALSVGDVIYMEVDASSRTTGVAVLENKTTGKKVTHTFARTPSTLCETDAEWIVEDFADNLAGFSEIVFTNNSAVSSAGVITPAGGTVINLAKEGTGPLETDCGIDGNDVYCKYIGSL
;
A
#
# COMPACT_ATOMS: atom_id res chain seq x y z
N MET A 1 29.23 8.01 0.41
CA MET A 1 28.15 8.78 -0.24
C MET A 1 26.93 7.88 -0.26
N SER A 2 25.81 8.30 0.33
CA SER A 2 24.52 7.62 0.11
C SER A 2 24.13 7.84 -1.34
N LEU A 3 23.78 6.79 -2.07
CA LEU A 3 23.10 6.94 -3.35
C LEU A 3 21.77 7.67 -3.09
N PRO A 4 21.30 8.52 -4.02
CA PRO A 4 19.97 9.11 -3.92
C PRO A 4 18.92 7.99 -3.93
N LEU A 5 17.91 8.07 -3.07
CA LEU A 5 16.77 7.15 -3.08
C LEU A 5 16.10 7.18 -4.46
N PRO A 6 15.55 6.05 -4.95
CA PRO A 6 14.86 6.01 -6.23
C PRO A 6 13.68 7.00 -6.24
N SER A 7 13.51 7.72 -7.35
CA SER A 7 12.40 8.66 -7.52
C SER A 7 11.07 7.90 -7.64
N ARG A 8 10.10 8.20 -6.77
CA ARG A 8 8.75 7.65 -6.86
C ARG A 8 8.06 8.13 -8.15
N ARG A 9 7.45 7.20 -8.89
CA ARG A 9 6.67 7.47 -10.11
C ARG A 9 5.25 7.92 -9.79
N ASN A 10 4.31 7.80 -10.74
CA ASN A 10 2.89 8.01 -10.47
C ASN A 10 2.41 7.02 -9.39
N ARG A 11 1.77 7.54 -8.34
CA ARG A 11 1.48 6.82 -7.09
C ARG A 11 0.02 6.36 -6.99
N THR A 12 -0.86 6.84 -7.86
CA THR A 12 -2.23 6.32 -7.98
C THR A 12 -2.25 5.05 -8.84
N ASN A 13 -3.28 4.22 -8.71
CA ASN A 13 -3.34 2.92 -9.37
C ASN A 13 -3.31 3.03 -10.90
N GLN A 14 -2.40 2.29 -11.55
CA GLN A 14 -2.26 2.23 -13.00
C GLN A 14 -2.80 0.89 -13.53
N ARG A 15 -4.13 0.74 -13.54
CA ARG A 15 -4.79 -0.48 -14.05
C ARG A 15 -4.47 -0.72 -15.51
N ILE A 16 -4.19 -1.97 -15.84
CA ILE A 16 -3.87 -2.43 -17.20
C ILE A 16 -4.63 -3.72 -17.51
N GLY A 17 -4.84 -3.99 -18.79
CA GLY A 17 -5.47 -5.22 -19.25
C GLY A 17 -6.94 -5.37 -18.85
N ALA A 18 -7.48 -6.57 -19.09
CA ALA A 18 -8.82 -6.94 -18.67
C ALA A 18 -8.76 -7.81 -17.39
N PRO A 19 -9.83 -7.82 -16.56
CA PRO A 19 -9.91 -8.73 -15.42
C PRO A 19 -9.74 -10.19 -15.85
N TYR A 20 -9.08 -10.98 -15.02
CA TYR A 20 -8.78 -12.39 -15.26
C TYR A 20 -9.10 -13.23 -14.02
N THR A 21 -8.92 -14.56 -14.12
CA THR A 21 -9.09 -15.48 -13.00
C THR A 21 -7.80 -16.27 -12.82
N THR A 22 -7.25 -16.28 -11.61
CA THR A 22 -6.04 -17.05 -11.29
C THR A 22 -6.32 -18.56 -11.40
N PRO A 23 -5.30 -19.42 -11.50
CA PRO A 23 -5.48 -20.88 -11.46
C PRO A 23 -6.22 -21.39 -10.22
N HIS A 24 -6.24 -20.60 -9.14
CA HIS A 24 -6.94 -20.89 -7.89
C HIS A 24 -8.37 -20.32 -7.83
N GLY A 25 -8.89 -19.78 -8.94
CA GLY A 25 -10.27 -19.29 -9.03
C GLY A 25 -10.50 -17.88 -8.49
N VAL A 26 -9.44 -17.12 -8.19
CA VAL A 26 -9.54 -15.74 -7.71
C VAL A 26 -9.72 -14.82 -8.91
N ARG A 27 -10.82 -14.05 -8.94
CA ARG A 27 -11.00 -13.00 -9.95
C ARG A 27 -10.14 -11.79 -9.59
N SER A 28 -9.23 -11.43 -10.48
CA SER A 28 -8.21 -10.40 -10.23
C SER A 28 -8.13 -9.43 -11.40
N GLU A 29 -7.53 -8.28 -11.13
CA GLU A 29 -7.13 -7.28 -12.11
C GLU A 29 -5.63 -7.07 -12.08
N THR A 30 -5.07 -6.47 -13.15
CA THR A 30 -3.66 -6.16 -13.24
C THR A 30 -3.41 -4.66 -13.13
N SER A 31 -2.30 -4.29 -12.49
CA SER A 31 -1.79 -2.93 -12.43
C SER A 31 -0.29 -2.92 -12.69
N SER A 32 0.22 -1.82 -13.25
CA SER A 32 1.66 -1.65 -13.47
C SER A 32 2.40 -1.16 -12.23
N ASN A 33 1.70 -0.76 -11.16
CA ASN A 33 2.33 -0.29 -9.93
C ASN A 33 1.72 -0.86 -8.63
N TRP A 34 0.46 -1.32 -8.62
CA TRP A 34 -0.19 -1.82 -7.40
C TRP A 34 -0.40 -3.34 -7.41
N ALA A 35 -0.28 -3.96 -6.24
CA ALA A 35 -0.73 -5.31 -5.94
C ALA A 35 -1.42 -5.31 -4.56
N GLY A 36 -2.44 -6.14 -4.36
CA GLY A 36 -3.19 -6.19 -3.09
C GLY A 36 -4.69 -6.18 -3.30
N ALA A 37 -5.41 -5.40 -2.49
CA ALA A 37 -6.87 -5.32 -2.57
C ALA A 37 -7.39 -3.90 -2.43
N VAL A 38 -8.41 -3.58 -3.22
CA VAL A 38 -9.20 -2.34 -3.12
C VAL A 38 -10.65 -2.69 -2.81
N LYS A 39 -11.22 -2.02 -1.82
CA LYS A 39 -12.63 -2.11 -1.45
C LYS A 39 -13.34 -0.80 -1.78
N HIS A 40 -14.14 -0.83 -2.83
CA HIS A 40 -14.98 0.33 -3.18
C HIS A 40 -16.13 0.52 -2.20
N GLY A 41 -16.43 1.78 -1.89
CA GLY A 41 -17.49 2.18 -0.99
C GLY A 41 -17.89 3.64 -1.18
N LYS A 42 -18.51 4.20 -0.15
CA LYS A 42 -18.86 5.62 -0.08
C LYS A 42 -18.63 6.15 1.32
N GLY A 43 -18.10 7.37 1.42
CA GLY A 43 -17.79 7.97 2.70
C GLY A 43 -16.79 7.12 3.47
N ILE A 44 -15.79 6.58 2.76
CA ILE A 44 -14.64 5.92 3.40
C ILE A 44 -13.85 7.00 4.13
N THR A 45 -13.80 6.91 5.46
CA THR A 45 -13.11 7.91 6.29
C THR A 45 -11.94 7.34 7.06
N LYS A 46 -11.84 6.02 7.19
CA LYS A 46 -10.73 5.40 7.93
C LYS A 46 -10.37 4.09 7.27
N VAL A 47 -9.07 3.79 7.15
CA VAL A 47 -8.56 2.50 6.71
C VAL A 47 -7.42 2.09 7.61
N VAL A 48 -7.45 0.85 8.08
CA VAL A 48 -6.43 0.30 8.97
C VAL A 48 -5.97 -1.06 8.48
N GLY A 49 -4.72 -1.39 8.75
CA GLY A 49 -4.14 -2.69 8.47
C GLY A 49 -2.89 -2.92 9.31
N THR A 50 -2.51 -4.17 9.50
CA THR A 50 -1.27 -4.54 10.20
C THR A 50 -0.47 -5.51 9.35
N ILE A 51 0.81 -5.24 9.15
CA ILE A 51 1.74 -6.16 8.50
C ILE A 51 2.85 -6.58 9.45
N THR A 52 3.53 -7.66 9.10
CA THR A 52 4.87 -7.96 9.60
C THR A 52 5.87 -7.46 8.55
N VAL A 53 6.90 -6.69 8.96
CA VAL A 53 7.92 -6.16 8.03
C VAL A 53 8.57 -7.31 7.26
N PRO A 54 8.53 -7.31 5.91
CA PRO A 54 9.00 -8.40 5.09
C PRO A 54 10.54 -8.48 5.10
N THR A 55 11.08 -9.62 4.68
CA THR A 55 12.48 -9.74 4.27
C THR A 55 12.62 -9.32 2.80
N PRO A 56 13.31 -8.21 2.49
CA PRO A 56 13.54 -7.79 1.11
C PRO A 56 14.59 -8.66 0.42
N ARG A 57 14.59 -8.69 -0.91
CA ARG A 57 15.50 -9.44 -1.78
C ARG A 57 15.82 -8.61 -3.03
N GLY A 58 17.04 -8.77 -3.55
CA GLY A 58 17.52 -8.07 -4.75
C GLY A 58 18.96 -7.59 -4.60
N GLY A 59 19.33 -7.14 -3.40
CA GLY A 59 20.71 -6.76 -3.06
C GLY A 59 21.08 -5.30 -3.37
N SER A 60 20.18 -4.50 -3.95
CA SER A 60 20.38 -3.07 -4.21
C SER A 60 19.25 -2.21 -3.66
N ALA A 61 19.55 -0.97 -3.26
CA ALA A 61 18.56 0.04 -2.89
C ALA A 61 17.75 0.56 -4.10
N ASP A 62 18.24 0.35 -5.33
CA ASP A 62 17.49 0.69 -6.55
C ASP A 62 16.31 -0.25 -6.78
N GLN A 63 16.34 -1.44 -6.16
CA GLN A 63 15.21 -2.35 -6.11
C GLN A 63 14.40 -2.03 -4.87
N SER A 64 13.12 -1.72 -5.03
CA SER A 64 12.31 -1.21 -3.93
C SER A 64 10.84 -1.57 -4.08
N GLY A 65 10.12 -1.50 -2.98
CA GLY A 65 8.66 -1.60 -2.98
C GLY A 65 8.11 -1.03 -1.69
N ALA A 66 6.80 -0.76 -1.65
CA ALA A 66 6.13 -0.26 -0.46
C ALA A 66 5.01 -1.20 -0.03
N ALA A 67 4.65 -1.14 1.25
CA ALA A 67 3.45 -1.76 1.80
C ALA A 67 2.70 -0.73 2.63
N TRP A 68 1.44 -0.46 2.29
CA TRP A 68 0.70 0.67 2.83
C TRP A 68 -0.82 0.45 2.85
N VAL A 69 -1.51 1.31 3.60
CA VAL A 69 -2.98 1.44 3.59
C VAL A 69 -3.38 2.85 3.17
N GLY A 70 -4.52 2.98 2.49
CA GLY A 70 -4.93 4.26 1.94
C GLY A 70 -6.43 4.43 1.74
N ILE A 71 -6.80 5.68 1.43
CA ILE A 71 -8.11 6.10 0.94
C ILE A 71 -7.93 6.77 -0.43
N ASP A 72 -8.74 6.35 -1.40
CA ASP A 72 -8.80 6.82 -2.78
C ASP A 72 -7.65 6.30 -3.68
N GLY A 73 -7.21 7.06 -4.69
CA GLY A 73 -6.13 6.64 -5.59
C GLY A 73 -6.46 5.53 -6.60
N ASP A 74 -7.61 4.85 -6.52
CA ASP A 74 -8.06 3.85 -7.50
C ASP A 74 -9.16 4.38 -8.42
N SER A 75 -10.41 4.45 -7.96
CA SER A 75 -11.48 5.07 -8.74
C SER A 75 -11.41 6.60 -8.67
N CYS A 76 -10.88 7.13 -7.56
CA CYS A 76 -10.59 8.55 -7.38
C CYS A 76 -9.10 8.86 -7.62
N GLN A 77 -8.74 9.12 -8.87
CA GLN A 77 -7.34 9.39 -9.27
C GLN A 77 -6.82 10.78 -8.86
N ALA A 78 -7.67 11.67 -8.37
CA ALA A 78 -7.30 13.06 -8.07
C ALA A 78 -6.65 13.24 -6.68
N ALA A 79 -6.82 12.27 -5.78
CA ALA A 79 -6.36 12.32 -4.40
C ALA A 79 -6.08 10.91 -3.90
N LEU A 80 -5.16 10.82 -2.93
CA LEU A 80 -4.85 9.58 -2.21
C LEU A 80 -4.23 9.98 -0.88
N LEU A 81 -4.86 9.58 0.22
CA LEU A 81 -4.30 9.69 1.58
C LEU A 81 -3.76 8.33 1.98
N GLN A 82 -2.48 8.24 2.32
CA GLN A 82 -1.83 6.95 2.57
C GLN A 82 -0.67 7.02 3.56
N THR A 83 -0.37 5.88 4.18
CA THR A 83 0.80 5.70 5.05
C THR A 83 1.26 4.24 5.03
N GLY A 84 2.56 4.04 5.16
CA GLY A 84 3.12 2.71 5.19
C GLY A 84 4.64 2.71 5.31
N ILE A 85 5.24 1.62 4.82
CA ILE A 85 6.68 1.43 4.82
C ILE A 85 7.19 1.18 3.41
N ASP A 86 8.39 1.65 3.12
CA ASP A 86 9.21 1.19 2.00
C ASP A 86 10.15 0.09 2.47
N PHE A 87 10.44 -0.82 1.57
CA PHE A 87 11.46 -1.83 1.71
C PHE A 87 12.36 -1.82 0.48
N TYR A 88 13.66 -1.97 0.71
CA TYR A 88 14.67 -1.90 -0.33
C TYR A 88 15.44 -3.21 -0.42
N GLY A 89 15.90 -3.59 -1.62
CA GLY A 89 16.58 -4.86 -1.87
C GLY A 89 17.89 -5.04 -1.09
N ASP A 90 18.48 -3.95 -0.60
CA ASP A 90 19.66 -3.95 0.28
C ASP A 90 19.32 -4.19 1.77
N GLY A 91 18.04 -4.31 2.10
CA GLY A 91 17.53 -4.55 3.46
C GLY A 91 17.27 -3.29 4.27
N SER A 92 17.39 -2.10 3.68
CA SER A 92 16.95 -0.85 4.31
C SER A 92 15.42 -0.67 4.21
N PHE A 93 14.89 0.23 5.03
CA PHE A 93 13.46 0.53 5.13
C PHE A 93 13.24 2.00 5.46
N ASP A 94 12.12 2.54 5.00
CA ASP A 94 11.64 3.87 5.39
C ASP A 94 10.18 3.81 5.81
N ALA A 95 9.77 4.65 6.77
CA ALA A 95 8.38 4.79 7.18
C ALA A 95 7.87 6.16 6.74
N TRP A 96 6.65 6.25 6.20
CA TRP A 96 6.22 7.47 5.53
C TRP A 96 4.71 7.72 5.60
N TRP A 97 4.34 8.95 5.30
CA TRP A 97 2.96 9.41 5.09
C TRP A 97 2.90 10.28 3.83
N GLU A 98 1.73 10.33 3.22
CA GLU A 98 1.54 11.10 1.98
C GLU A 98 0.07 11.49 1.77
N TRP A 99 -0.12 12.64 1.13
CA TRP A 99 -1.40 13.06 0.56
C TRP A 99 -1.16 13.58 -0.87
N ILE A 100 -1.49 12.78 -1.88
CA ILE A 100 -1.28 13.14 -3.30
C ILE A 100 -2.10 14.39 -3.67
N PRO A 101 -1.53 15.35 -4.44
CA PRO A 101 -0.29 15.23 -5.22
C PRO A 101 1.02 15.66 -4.55
N ASP A 102 1.03 16.04 -3.27
CA ASP A 102 2.29 16.41 -2.60
C ASP A 102 3.25 15.22 -2.54
N ASP A 103 4.55 15.50 -2.39
CA ASP A 103 5.59 14.48 -2.28
C ASP A 103 5.48 13.67 -0.97
N VAL A 104 5.96 12.43 -1.00
CA VAL A 104 6.08 11.57 0.19
C VAL A 104 6.92 12.25 1.27
N VAL A 105 6.56 12.05 2.53
CA VAL A 105 7.37 12.53 3.67
C VAL A 105 7.66 11.40 4.64
N PHE A 106 8.93 11.29 5.03
CA PHE A 106 9.43 10.22 5.89
C PHE A 106 9.35 10.56 7.38
N PHE A 107 8.99 9.58 8.20
CA PHE A 107 9.13 9.62 9.65
C PHE A 107 10.58 9.28 10.04
N GLY A 108 11.46 10.29 10.11
CA GLY A 108 12.89 10.08 10.42
C GLY A 108 13.18 9.44 11.79
N ASN A 109 12.21 9.39 12.70
CA ASN A 109 12.33 8.73 14.00
C ASN A 109 11.43 7.49 14.08
N PHE A 110 11.44 6.61 13.10
CA PHE A 110 10.67 5.35 13.16
C PHE A 110 11.51 4.19 12.59
N ALA A 111 12.27 3.53 13.46
CA ALA A 111 13.10 2.41 13.05
C ALA A 111 12.24 1.18 12.73
N LEU A 112 12.62 0.48 11.68
CA LEU A 112 11.98 -0.74 11.20
C LEU A 112 13.03 -1.86 11.16
N SER A 113 12.60 -3.08 11.46
CA SER A 113 13.41 -4.29 11.30
C SER A 113 12.54 -5.41 10.78
N VAL A 114 13.12 -6.32 10.00
CA VAL A 114 12.46 -7.53 9.52
C VAL A 114 11.78 -8.23 10.70
N GLY A 115 10.51 -8.58 10.55
CA GLY A 115 9.73 -9.24 11.60
C GLY A 115 9.01 -8.28 12.57
N ASP A 116 9.24 -6.97 12.50
CA ASP A 116 8.45 -6.02 13.29
C ASP A 116 6.97 -6.04 12.87
N VAL A 117 6.06 -5.86 13.83
CA VAL A 117 4.62 -5.81 13.57
C VAL A 117 4.19 -4.34 13.48
N ILE A 118 3.80 -3.90 12.30
CA ILE A 118 3.48 -2.49 12.00
C ILE A 118 1.98 -2.34 11.78
N TYR A 119 1.35 -1.57 12.66
CA TYR A 119 0.00 -1.08 12.48
C TYR A 119 0.04 0.22 11.69
N MET A 120 -0.86 0.32 10.71
CA MET A 120 -0.99 1.43 9.79
C MET A 120 -2.44 1.92 9.81
N GLU A 121 -2.61 3.22 9.83
CA GLU A 121 -3.92 3.85 9.84
C GLU A 121 -3.89 5.18 9.09
N VAL A 122 -4.90 5.38 8.26
CA VAL A 122 -5.31 6.70 7.79
C VAL A 122 -6.72 6.99 8.27
N ASP A 123 -6.97 8.22 8.72
CA ASP A 123 -8.27 8.67 9.24
C ASP A 123 -8.56 10.10 8.76
N ALA A 124 -9.42 10.20 7.75
CA ALA A 124 -9.91 11.44 7.15
C ALA A 124 -11.06 12.00 7.99
N SER A 125 -10.79 13.10 8.69
CA SER A 125 -11.80 13.86 9.43
C SER A 125 -12.67 14.72 8.51
N SER A 126 -12.17 15.02 7.31
CA SER A 126 -12.91 15.56 6.18
C SER A 126 -12.18 15.19 4.89
N ARG A 127 -12.77 15.54 3.75
CA ARG A 127 -12.12 15.35 2.44
C ARG A 127 -10.83 16.14 2.24
N THR A 128 -10.48 17.05 3.15
CA THR A 128 -9.28 17.89 3.07
C THR A 128 -8.50 17.94 4.39
N THR A 129 -8.82 17.06 5.35
CA THR A 129 -8.11 16.98 6.63
C THR A 129 -8.12 15.56 7.17
N GLY A 130 -7.07 15.16 7.87
CA GLY A 130 -6.99 13.81 8.42
C GLY A 130 -5.70 13.56 9.16
N VAL A 131 -5.44 12.29 9.45
CA VAL A 131 -4.18 11.83 10.03
C VAL A 131 -3.66 10.58 9.31
N ALA A 132 -2.34 10.43 9.34
CA ALA A 132 -1.63 9.20 9.02
C ALA A 132 -0.88 8.73 10.28
N VAL A 133 -1.02 7.47 10.63
CA VAL A 133 -0.50 6.88 11.87
C VAL A 133 0.24 5.59 11.54
N LEU A 134 1.46 5.48 12.07
CA LEU A 134 2.20 4.22 12.13
C LEU A 134 2.53 3.89 13.57
N GLU A 135 2.34 2.63 13.94
CA GLU A 135 2.74 2.09 15.24
C GLU A 135 3.50 0.79 15.04
N ASN A 136 4.76 0.77 15.47
CA ASN A 136 5.55 -0.44 15.56
C ASN A 136 5.19 -1.12 16.87
N LYS A 137 4.28 -2.09 16.80
CA LYS A 137 3.75 -2.84 17.95
C LYS A 137 4.84 -3.68 18.64
N THR A 138 5.92 -4.02 17.93
CA THR A 138 7.07 -4.73 18.51
C THR A 138 7.87 -3.83 19.45
N THR A 139 8.07 -2.57 19.08
CA THR A 139 8.87 -1.61 19.87
C THR A 139 8.03 -0.67 20.74
N GLY A 140 6.71 -0.61 20.52
CA GLY A 140 5.78 0.34 21.13
C GLY A 140 5.89 1.77 20.58
N LYS A 141 6.68 1.99 19.53
CA LYS A 141 6.87 3.33 18.96
C LYS A 141 5.69 3.70 18.07
N LYS A 142 5.16 4.90 18.26
CA LYS A 142 4.06 5.45 17.47
C LYS A 142 4.42 6.81 16.91
N VAL A 143 4.09 7.04 15.65
CA VAL A 143 4.21 8.33 14.96
C VAL A 143 2.89 8.69 14.31
N THR A 144 2.63 9.99 14.21
CA THR A 144 1.39 10.52 13.63
C THR A 144 1.71 11.79 12.88
N HIS A 145 1.16 11.93 11.69
CA HIS A 145 1.11 13.18 10.96
C HIS A 145 -0.33 13.67 10.89
N THR A 146 -0.54 14.99 11.04
CA THR A 146 -1.85 15.63 10.91
C THR A 146 -1.88 16.52 9.68
N PHE A 147 -2.81 16.23 8.78
CA PHE A 147 -3.08 17.02 7.59
C PHE A 147 -4.09 18.12 7.92
N ALA A 148 -3.60 19.34 8.14
CA ALA A 148 -4.44 20.52 8.38
C ALA A 148 -4.74 21.33 7.11
N ARG A 149 -3.92 21.14 6.06
CA ARG A 149 -4.08 21.70 4.72
C ARG A 149 -3.59 20.64 3.73
N THR A 150 -4.40 20.31 2.74
CA THR A 150 -4.11 19.23 1.79
C THR A 150 -4.07 19.76 0.36
N PRO A 151 -3.27 19.14 -0.52
CA PRO A 151 -3.11 19.60 -1.91
C PRO A 151 -4.29 19.21 -2.82
N SER A 152 -5.16 18.33 -2.35
CA SER A 152 -6.31 17.81 -3.09
C SER A 152 -7.49 17.51 -2.15
N THR A 153 -8.61 17.11 -2.73
CA THR A 153 -9.84 16.73 -2.03
C THR A 153 -10.14 15.26 -2.29
N LEU A 154 -10.27 14.47 -1.23
CA LEU A 154 -10.67 13.06 -1.31
C LEU A 154 -12.10 12.91 -1.88
N CYS A 155 -12.32 11.84 -2.62
CA CYS A 155 -13.64 11.37 -3.03
C CYS A 155 -14.29 10.49 -1.94
N GLU A 156 -13.47 9.82 -1.12
CA GLU A 156 -13.87 8.86 -0.07
C GLU A 156 -14.60 7.63 -0.65
N THR A 157 -14.07 7.10 -1.75
CA THR A 157 -14.68 6.03 -2.55
C THR A 157 -13.91 4.71 -2.53
N ASP A 158 -12.64 4.75 -2.17
CA ASP A 158 -11.77 3.57 -2.15
C ASP A 158 -11.13 3.40 -0.77
N ALA A 159 -10.99 2.14 -0.34
CA ALA A 159 -10.18 1.73 0.80
C ALA A 159 -9.24 0.62 0.35
N GLU A 160 -7.94 0.73 0.65
CA GLU A 160 -6.97 -0.19 0.05
C GLU A 160 -5.83 -0.61 0.97
N TRP A 161 -5.30 -1.81 0.67
CA TRP A 161 -4.17 -2.47 1.32
C TRP A 161 -3.24 -2.97 0.22
N ILE A 162 -2.14 -2.25 0.01
CA ILE A 162 -1.37 -2.31 -1.23
C ILE A 162 0.10 -2.61 -0.96
N VAL A 163 0.65 -3.52 -1.77
CA VAL A 163 2.08 -3.61 -2.08
C VAL A 163 2.31 -2.89 -3.40
N GLU A 164 3.23 -1.92 -3.42
CA GLU A 164 3.45 -1.06 -4.58
C GLU A 164 4.87 -1.18 -5.13
N ASP A 165 4.99 -1.26 -6.46
CA ASP A 165 6.23 -0.93 -7.16
C ASP A 165 6.25 0.56 -7.51
N PHE A 166 6.81 1.37 -6.61
CA PHE A 166 6.86 2.83 -6.79
C PHE A 166 8.04 3.29 -7.67
N ALA A 167 8.96 2.39 -8.02
CA ALA A 167 10.19 2.70 -8.76
C ALA A 167 10.26 2.01 -10.13
N ASP A 168 9.33 1.09 -10.44
CA ASP A 168 9.34 0.12 -11.56
C ASP A 168 10.62 -0.74 -11.55
N ASN A 169 10.96 -1.15 -10.34
CA ASN A 169 12.06 -2.05 -10.08
C ASN A 169 11.78 -2.78 -8.77
N LEU A 170 10.65 -3.50 -8.73
CA LEU A 170 10.17 -4.18 -7.54
C LEU A 170 11.27 -5.05 -6.91
N ALA A 171 11.63 -4.75 -5.65
CA ALA A 171 12.42 -5.67 -4.84
C ALA A 171 11.62 -6.95 -4.58
N GLY A 172 12.27 -8.10 -4.58
CA GLY A 172 11.62 -9.31 -4.08
C GLY A 172 11.35 -9.19 -2.59
N PHE A 173 10.32 -9.87 -2.09
CA PHE A 173 9.95 -9.84 -0.67
C PHE A 173 9.43 -11.19 -0.19
N SER A 174 9.62 -11.50 1.09
CA SER A 174 8.81 -12.53 1.76
C SER A 174 7.34 -12.13 1.74
N GLU A 175 6.43 -13.10 1.72
CA GLU A 175 4.98 -12.85 1.73
C GLU A 175 4.58 -11.75 2.72
N ILE A 176 3.82 -10.77 2.23
CA ILE A 176 3.23 -9.70 3.03
C ILE A 176 1.77 -10.07 3.22
N VAL A 177 1.32 -10.09 4.48
CA VAL A 177 -0.08 -10.29 4.83
C VAL A 177 -0.54 -9.09 5.64
N PHE A 178 -1.48 -8.33 5.09
CA PHE A 178 -2.23 -7.34 5.84
C PHE A 178 -3.29 -8.06 6.65
N THR A 179 -3.27 -7.85 7.96
CA THR A 179 -4.18 -8.46 8.94
C THR A 179 -4.89 -7.39 9.76
N ASN A 180 -5.94 -7.77 10.49
CA ASN A 180 -6.75 -6.85 11.29
C ASN A 180 -7.29 -5.69 10.45
N ASN A 181 -7.63 -5.98 9.19
CA ASN A 181 -8.03 -4.98 8.22
C ASN A 181 -9.46 -4.52 8.48
N SER A 182 -9.67 -3.21 8.42
CA SER A 182 -11.01 -2.65 8.34
C SER A 182 -11.00 -1.27 7.71
N ALA A 183 -12.14 -0.86 7.18
CA ALA A 183 -12.41 0.50 6.78
C ALA A 183 -13.72 0.98 7.39
N VAL A 184 -13.79 2.26 7.74
CA VAL A 184 -15.03 2.92 8.16
C VAL A 184 -15.64 3.57 6.92
N SER A 185 -16.90 3.22 6.64
CA SER A 185 -17.67 3.75 5.52
C SER A 185 -19.01 4.32 6.00
N SER A 186 -19.74 4.98 5.10
CA SER A 186 -21.14 5.37 5.33
C SER A 186 -22.08 4.18 5.61
N ALA A 187 -21.72 2.96 5.20
CA ALA A 187 -22.45 1.73 5.47
C ALA A 187 -22.03 1.05 6.80
N GLY A 188 -21.13 1.66 7.56
CA GLY A 188 -20.50 1.09 8.75
C GLY A 188 -19.10 0.54 8.45
N VAL A 189 -18.62 -0.34 9.33
CA VAL A 189 -17.31 -0.97 9.21
C VAL A 189 -17.35 -2.05 8.13
N ILE A 190 -16.44 -1.97 7.17
CA ILE A 190 -16.25 -2.95 6.10
C ILE A 190 -14.85 -3.57 6.18
N THR A 191 -14.66 -4.70 5.52
CA THR A 191 -13.37 -5.41 5.44
C THR A 191 -12.97 -5.58 3.97
N PRO A 192 -11.75 -6.05 3.67
CA PRO A 192 -11.33 -6.35 2.30
C PRO A 192 -12.21 -7.39 1.60
N ALA A 193 -12.97 -8.22 2.34
CA ALA A 193 -13.80 -9.30 1.81
C ALA A 193 -14.68 -8.84 0.63
N GLY A 194 -14.55 -9.53 -0.51
CA GLY A 194 -15.26 -9.19 -1.75
C GLY A 194 -14.80 -7.87 -2.40
N GLY A 195 -13.62 -7.37 -2.06
CA GLY A 195 -12.92 -6.32 -2.78
C GLY A 195 -12.29 -6.82 -4.07
N THR A 196 -11.79 -5.87 -4.87
CA THR A 196 -11.05 -6.14 -6.10
C THR A 196 -9.62 -6.52 -5.76
N VAL A 197 -9.22 -7.74 -6.11
CA VAL A 197 -7.81 -8.18 -6.01
C VAL A 197 -7.02 -7.63 -7.20
N ILE A 198 -5.83 -7.11 -6.92
CA ILE A 198 -4.93 -6.54 -7.92
C ILE A 198 -3.58 -7.26 -7.83
N ASN A 199 -3.00 -7.58 -8.99
CA ASN A 199 -1.63 -8.07 -9.10
C ASN A 199 -0.79 -7.15 -9.98
N LEU A 200 0.47 -7.00 -9.59
CA LEU A 200 1.51 -6.34 -10.40
C LEU A 200 1.83 -7.15 -11.65
N ALA A 201 1.82 -6.47 -12.80
CA ALA A 201 2.31 -6.98 -14.07
C ALA A 201 3.09 -5.88 -14.80
N LYS A 202 4.28 -6.22 -15.31
CA LYS A 202 5.04 -5.30 -16.18
C LYS A 202 4.31 -5.14 -17.51
N GLU A 203 4.12 -3.90 -17.95
CA GLU A 203 3.57 -3.50 -19.25
C GLU A 203 2.34 -4.26 -19.77
N GLY A 204 1.14 -3.70 -19.56
CA GLY A 204 -0.09 -4.05 -20.30
C GLY A 204 -0.72 -5.42 -20.00
N THR A 205 0.06 -6.51 -20.11
CA THR A 205 -0.28 -7.93 -19.90
C THR A 205 0.97 -8.82 -19.70
N GLY A 206 2.12 -8.29 -19.27
CA GLY A 206 3.33 -9.08 -19.04
C GLY A 206 3.20 -10.12 -17.93
N PRO A 207 4.26 -10.90 -17.65
CA PRO A 207 4.24 -11.86 -16.55
C PRO A 207 3.92 -11.16 -15.23
N LEU A 208 3.07 -11.79 -14.42
CA LEU A 208 2.76 -11.30 -13.08
C LEU A 208 4.03 -11.32 -12.22
N GLU A 209 4.24 -10.27 -11.45
CA GLU A 209 5.31 -10.21 -10.44
C GLU A 209 4.79 -10.53 -9.03
N THR A 210 3.46 -10.52 -8.87
CA THR A 210 2.80 -10.83 -7.59
C THR A 210 1.63 -11.80 -7.76
N ASP A 211 1.39 -12.57 -6.70
CA ASP A 211 0.19 -13.37 -6.49
C ASP A 211 -0.44 -12.96 -5.16
N CYS A 212 -1.44 -12.10 -5.25
CA CYS A 212 -2.23 -11.56 -4.15
C CYS A 212 -3.64 -12.14 -4.13
N GLY A 213 -4.24 -12.09 -2.95
CA GLY A 213 -5.63 -12.50 -2.76
C GLY A 213 -6.19 -12.03 -1.43
N ILE A 214 -7.47 -12.33 -1.23
CA ILE A 214 -8.18 -12.06 0.02
C ILE A 214 -8.56 -13.40 0.63
N ASP A 215 -8.15 -13.64 1.88
CA ASP A 215 -8.57 -14.79 2.69
C ASP A 215 -9.28 -14.29 3.94
N GLY A 216 -10.60 -14.49 3.99
CA GLY A 216 -11.46 -13.87 5.01
C GLY A 216 -11.35 -12.34 4.98
N ASN A 217 -10.67 -11.78 5.99
CA ASN A 217 -10.43 -10.34 6.12
C ASN A 217 -8.97 -9.96 5.82
N ASP A 218 -8.10 -10.93 5.56
CA ASP A 218 -6.68 -10.69 5.33
C ASP A 218 -6.40 -10.52 3.84
N VAL A 219 -5.42 -9.69 3.52
CA VAL A 219 -4.93 -9.48 2.15
C VAL A 219 -3.50 -9.99 2.11
N TYR A 220 -3.25 -11.06 1.36
CA TYR A 220 -1.91 -11.59 1.18
C TYR A 220 -1.36 -11.16 -0.18
N CYS A 221 -0.05 -11.00 -0.26
CA CYS A 221 0.70 -10.76 -1.48
C CYS A 221 2.02 -11.51 -1.45
N LYS A 222 2.24 -12.37 -2.45
CA LYS A 222 3.48 -13.11 -2.66
C LYS A 222 4.23 -12.51 -3.84
N TYR A 223 5.52 -12.30 -3.68
CA TYR A 223 6.39 -12.04 -4.82
C TYR A 223 6.59 -13.33 -5.63
N ILE A 224 6.31 -13.28 -6.93
CA ILE A 224 6.50 -14.39 -7.88
C ILE A 224 7.32 -13.98 -9.11
N GLY A 225 7.85 -12.74 -9.12
CA GLY A 225 8.77 -12.26 -10.14
C GLY A 225 10.12 -12.99 -10.11
N SER A 226 10.96 -12.66 -11.08
CA SER A 226 12.35 -13.12 -11.15
C SER A 226 13.29 -12.07 -10.57
N LEU A 227 14.13 -12.47 -9.61
CA LEU A 227 15.25 -11.68 -9.10
C LEU A 227 16.46 -11.74 -10.03
#